data_AF-A0A081N0D3-F1
#
_entry.id   AF-A0A081N0D3-F1
#
_cell.length_a   1.000
_cell.length_b   1.000
_cell.length_c   1.000
_cell.angle_alpha   90.00
_cell.angle_beta   90.00
_cell.angle_gamma   90.00
#
_symmetry.space_group_name_H-M   'P 1'
#
loop_
_entity.id
_entity.type
_entity.pdbx_description
1 polymer ?
#
loop_
_entity_poly.entity_id
_entity_poly.type
_entity_poly.pdbx_seq_one_letter_code
_entity_poly.pdbx_strand_id
1 'polypeptide(L)'
;MEKHPPLAILKTCPCCKGKAELSDMVVAETQMWQVHCNQCGLSSELDDDAEFSVQCWNRRLESDGLRMWLTLSATAIPLVSVIAFLAGTYLGMSL
;
A
#
# COMPACT_ATOMS: atom_id res chain seq x y z
N MET A 1 28.63 -17.44 -9.43
CA MET A 1 28.41 -17.16 -7.99
C MET A 1 27.68 -15.83 -7.92
N GLU A 2 26.39 -15.85 -8.22
CA GLU A 2 25.55 -14.66 -8.11
C GLU A 2 25.33 -14.39 -6.62
N LYS A 3 25.90 -13.29 -6.14
CA LYS A 3 25.64 -12.77 -4.81
C LYS A 3 24.19 -12.29 -4.81
N HIS A 4 23.26 -13.13 -4.36
CA HIS A 4 21.93 -12.64 -4.01
C HIS A 4 22.09 -11.56 -2.92
N PRO A 5 21.63 -10.32 -3.16
CA PRO A 5 21.62 -9.29 -2.14
C PRO A 5 20.71 -9.72 -0.98
N PRO A 6 20.89 -9.14 0.23
CA PRO A 6 20.08 -9.50 1.38
C PRO A 6 18.60 -9.18 1.10
N LEU A 7 17.74 -10.18 1.26
CA LEU A 7 16.28 -10.03 1.14
C LEU A 7 15.81 -8.81 1.94
N ALA A 8 15.15 -7.87 1.26
CA ALA A 8 14.61 -6.67 1.89
C ALA A 8 13.61 -7.04 3.01
N ILE A 9 13.53 -6.21 4.05
CA ILE A 9 12.61 -6.43 5.18
C ILE A 9 11.17 -6.37 4.66
N LEU A 10 10.40 -7.42 4.94
CA LEU A 10 9.01 -7.54 4.53
C LEU A 10 8.12 -6.58 5.35
N LYS A 11 7.36 -5.71 4.68
CA LYS A 11 6.38 -4.83 5.35
C LYS A 11 5.14 -5.61 5.77
N THR A 12 4.42 -5.08 6.77
CA THR A 12 3.16 -5.68 7.26
C THR A 12 2.08 -5.68 6.18
N CYS A 13 1.02 -6.46 6.40
CA CYS A 13 -0.09 -6.54 5.46
C CYS A 13 -0.77 -5.18 5.27
N PRO A 14 -1.00 -4.71 4.03
CA PRO A 14 -1.70 -3.45 3.78
C PRO A 14 -3.12 -3.45 4.36
N CYS A 15 -3.83 -4.57 4.26
CA CYS A 15 -5.24 -4.71 4.63
C CYS A 15 -5.48 -4.80 6.14
N CYS A 16 -4.81 -5.73 6.83
CA CYS A 16 -5.07 -6.00 8.25
C CYS A 16 -3.93 -5.56 9.18
N LYS A 17 -2.82 -5.04 8.64
CA LYS A 17 -1.57 -4.76 9.38
C LYS A 17 -0.95 -5.99 10.06
N GLY A 18 -1.45 -7.19 9.75
CA GLY A 18 -0.91 -8.45 10.23
C GLY A 18 0.48 -8.77 9.66
N LYS A 19 1.09 -9.82 10.23
CA LYS A 19 2.39 -10.32 9.77
C LYS A 19 2.26 -10.91 8.36
N ALA A 20 3.22 -10.58 7.50
CA ALA A 20 3.36 -11.18 6.19
C ALA A 20 4.59 -12.09 6.19
N GLU A 21 4.54 -13.16 5.42
CA GLU A 21 5.57 -14.18 5.31
C GLU A 21 5.82 -14.52 3.84
N LEU A 22 7.08 -14.80 3.53
CA LEU A 22 7.51 -15.26 2.22
C LEU A 22 7.52 -16.80 2.22
N SER A 23 6.92 -17.40 1.20
CA SER A 23 6.87 -18.85 1.02
C SER A 23 7.40 -19.22 -0.35
N ASP A 24 8.13 -20.33 -0.42
CA ASP A 24 8.54 -20.95 -1.66
C ASP A 24 7.68 -22.19 -1.97
N MET A 25 7.50 -22.46 -3.25
CA MET A 25 6.86 -23.67 -3.74
C MET A 25 7.41 -24.07 -5.11
N VAL A 26 7.44 -25.37 -5.38
CA VAL A 26 7.91 -25.89 -6.67
C VAL A 26 6.71 -26.10 -7.59
N VAL A 27 6.69 -25.39 -8.72
CA VAL A 27 5.65 -25.47 -9.75
C VAL A 27 6.32 -25.84 -11.07
N ALA A 28 5.93 -26.99 -11.66
CA ALA A 28 6.49 -27.47 -12.93
C ALA A 28 8.03 -27.42 -12.97
N GLU A 29 8.68 -27.99 -11.94
CA GLU A 29 10.15 -28.03 -11.77
C GLU A 29 10.83 -26.68 -11.54
N THR A 30 10.06 -25.59 -11.43
CA THR A 30 10.58 -24.23 -11.16
C THR A 30 10.28 -23.86 -9.71
N GLN A 31 11.27 -23.31 -9.00
CA GLN A 31 11.06 -22.77 -7.65
C GLN A 31 10.43 -21.38 -7.79
N MET A 32 9.24 -21.23 -7.21
CA MET A 32 8.44 -20.01 -7.25
C MET A 32 8.28 -19.49 -5.82
N TRP A 33 8.12 -18.18 -5.69
CA TRP A 33 8.04 -17.45 -4.44
C TRP A 33 6.73 -16.67 -4.39
N GLN A 34 6.18 -16.55 -3.19
CA GLN A 34 4.95 -15.81 -2.93
C GLN A 34 4.99 -15.20 -1.53
N VAL A 35 4.58 -13.94 -1.42
CA VAL A 35 4.35 -13.28 -0.13
C VAL A 35 2.87 -13.41 0.23
N HIS A 36 2.58 -13.81 1.46
CA HIS A 36 1.20 -13.91 1.94
C HIS A 36 1.04 -13.44 3.38
N CYS A 37 -0.19 -13.09 3.76
CA CYS A 37 -0.53 -12.70 5.13
C CYS A 37 -1.20 -13.84 5.89
N ASN A 38 -0.64 -14.21 7.04
CA ASN A 38 -1.15 -15.30 7.88
C ASN A 38 -2.45 -14.98 8.61
N GLN A 39 -2.92 -13.73 8.57
CA GLN A 39 -4.16 -13.32 9.23
C GLN A 39 -5.33 -13.17 8.26
N CYS A 40 -5.17 -12.42 7.17
CA CYS A 40 -6.27 -12.13 6.24
C CYS A 40 -6.24 -12.96 4.95
N GLY A 41 -5.19 -13.76 4.73
CA GLY A 41 -5.04 -14.58 3.53
C GLY A 41 -4.68 -13.80 2.26
N LEU A 42 -4.42 -12.49 2.34
CA LEU A 42 -3.95 -11.71 1.20
C LEU A 42 -2.60 -12.24 0.71
N SER A 43 -2.47 -12.50 -0.58
CA SER A 43 -1.24 -12.97 -1.22
C SER A 43 -0.78 -12.08 -2.38
N SER A 44 0.51 -12.18 -2.70
CA SER A 44 1.10 -11.66 -3.93
C SER A 44 0.90 -12.64 -5.08
N GLU A 45 1.28 -12.22 -6.28
CA GLU A 45 1.48 -13.13 -7.40
C GLU A 45 2.65 -14.08 -7.10
N LEU A 46 2.64 -15.24 -7.77
CA LEU A 46 3.76 -16.17 -7.78
C LEU A 46 4.80 -15.69 -8.77
N ASP A 47 6.05 -15.65 -8.34
CA ASP A 47 7.17 -15.18 -9.17
C ASP A 47 8.39 -16.10 -8.99
N ASP A 48 9.24 -16.22 -10.00
CA ASP A 48 10.47 -17.01 -9.89
C ASP A 48 11.57 -16.27 -9.11
N ASP A 49 11.40 -14.96 -8.87
CA ASP A 49 12.27 -14.14 -8.04
C ASP A 49 11.65 -13.80 -6.67
N ALA A 50 12.32 -14.27 -5.61
CA ALA A 50 11.99 -13.97 -4.23
C ALA A 50 12.03 -12.47 -3.92
N GLU A 51 13.04 -11.76 -4.43
CA GLU A 51 13.23 -10.34 -4.15
C GLU A 51 12.15 -9.51 -4.85
N PHE A 52 11.84 -9.85 -6.10
CA PHE A 52 10.75 -9.21 -6.84
C PHE A 52 9.41 -9.36 -6.12
N SER A 53 9.11 -10.56 -5.61
CA SER A 53 7.91 -10.82 -4.81
C SER A 53 7.82 -9.90 -3.57
N VAL A 54 8.93 -9.71 -2.87
CA VAL A 54 9.03 -8.80 -1.71
C VAL A 54 8.85 -7.34 -2.11
N GLN A 55 9.51 -6.90 -3.20
CA GLN A 55 9.40 -5.52 -3.69
C GLN A 55 7.96 -5.19 -4.11
N CYS A 56 7.30 -6.09 -4.84
CA CYS A 56 5.90 -5.96 -5.25
C CYS A 56 4.96 -5.86 -4.04
N TRP A 57 5.16 -6.69 -3.01
CA TRP A 57 4.40 -6.60 -1.77
C TRP A 57 4.60 -5.24 -1.08
N ASN A 58 5.85 -4.82 -0.91
CA ASN A 58 6.21 -3.62 -0.18
C ASN A 58 5.73 -2.32 -0.87
N ARG A 59 5.59 -2.34 -2.19
CA ARG A 59 5.07 -1.21 -2.99
C ARG A 59 3.56 -1.02 -2.85
N ARG A 60 2.78 -2.08 -2.55
CA ARG A 60 1.31 -1.96 -2.33
C ARG A 60 0.96 -0.98 -1.20
N LEU A 61 1.76 -0.97 -0.13
CA LEU A 61 1.57 -0.03 0.99
C LEU A 61 1.79 1.44 0.61
N GLU A 62 2.74 1.70 -0.29
CA GLU A 62 3.01 3.08 -0.75
C GLU A 62 1.85 3.61 -1.57
N SER A 63 1.23 2.76 -2.41
CA SER A 63 0.01 3.14 -3.13
C SER A 63 -1.19 3.38 -2.21
N ASP A 64 -1.30 2.64 -1.11
CA ASP A 64 -2.43 2.79 -0.17
C ASP A 64 -2.36 4.11 0.61
N GLY A 65 -1.18 4.49 1.08
CA GLY A 65 -0.98 5.78 1.76
C GLY A 65 -1.35 6.95 0.85
N LEU A 66 -0.97 6.88 -0.44
CA LEU A 66 -1.26 7.93 -1.41
C LEU A 66 -2.78 8.11 -1.64
N ARG A 67 -3.52 7.00 -1.73
CA ARG A 67 -4.98 7.02 -1.95
C ARG A 67 -5.74 7.65 -0.78
N MET A 68 -5.32 7.38 0.46
CA MET A 68 -5.94 7.95 1.64
C MET A 68 -5.79 9.47 1.69
N TRP A 69 -4.58 10.00 1.46
CA TRP A 69 -4.34 11.45 1.42
C TRP A 69 -5.13 12.14 0.32
N LEU A 70 -5.24 11.51 -0.85
CA LEU A 70 -6.02 12.05 -1.97
C LEU A 70 -7.52 12.12 -1.65
N THR A 71 -8.04 11.12 -0.94
CA THR A 71 -9.46 11.07 -0.55
C THR A 71 -9.75 12.11 0.54
N LEU A 72 -8.80 12.30 1.46
CA LEU A 72 -8.92 13.27 2.55
C LEU A 72 -8.87 14.72 2.01
N SER A 73 -7.99 15.00 1.04
CA SER A 73 -7.96 16.32 0.39
C SER A 73 -9.19 16.58 -0.47
N ALA A 74 -9.66 15.57 -1.22
CA ALA A 74 -10.86 15.69 -2.06
C ALA A 74 -12.13 15.99 -1.26
N THR A 75 -12.22 15.53 -0.01
CA THR A 75 -13.36 15.79 0.88
C THR A 75 -13.20 17.06 1.71
N ALA A 76 -11.97 17.41 2.12
CA ALA A 76 -11.71 18.59 2.91
C ALA A 76 -11.86 19.90 2.11
N ILE A 77 -11.42 19.94 0.85
CA ILE A 77 -11.42 21.17 0.03
C ILE A 77 -12.83 21.76 -0.15
N PRO A 78 -13.86 20.99 -0.55
CA PRO A 78 -15.22 21.52 -0.68
C PRO A 78 -15.80 22.01 0.64
N LEU A 79 -15.50 21.31 1.73
CA LEU A 79 -16.00 21.68 3.06
C LEU A 79 -15.40 23.01 3.53
N VAL A 80 -14.09 23.19 3.35
CA VAL A 80 -13.40 24.44 3.66
C VAL A 80 -13.90 25.58 2.77
N SER A 81 -14.18 25.34 1.48
CA SER A 81 -14.68 26.40 0.60
C SER A 81 -16.07 26.90 1.03
N VAL A 82 -16.98 25.99 1.41
CA VAL A 82 -18.30 26.35 1.92
C VAL A 82 -18.19 27.12 3.23
N ILE A 83 -17.34 26.67 4.17
CA ILE A 83 -17.13 27.37 5.44
C ILE A 83 -16.57 28.78 5.21
N ALA A 84 -15.57 28.92 4.34
CA ALA A 84 -14.99 30.22 4.01
C ALA A 84 -16.01 31.15 3.37
N PHE A 85 -16.86 30.63 2.47
CA PHE A 85 -17.93 31.40 1.84
C PHE A 85 -18.98 31.88 2.86
N LEU A 86 -19.42 30.98 3.77
CA LEU A 86 -20.36 31.33 4.84
C LEU A 86 -19.75 32.31 5.84
N ALA A 87 -18.48 32.13 6.21
CA ALA A 87 -17.78 33.05 7.10
C ALA A 87 -17.59 34.43 6.47
N GLY A 88 -17.21 34.49 5.18
CA GLY A 88 -17.08 35.75 4.44
C GLY A 88 -18.40 36.51 4.34
N THR A 89 -19.50 35.80 4.04
CA THR A 89 -20.84 36.39 4.01
C THR A 89 -21.31 36.89 5.37
N TYR A 90 -21.04 36.17 6.47
CA TYR A 90 -21.39 36.60 7.83
C TYR A 90 -20.55 37.77 8.34
N LEU A 91 -19.25 37.82 8.01
CA LEU A 91 -18.35 38.89 8.43
C LEU A 91 -18.53 40.17 7.59
N GLY A 92 -19.49 40.20 6.66
CA GLY A 92 -19.74 41.35 5.80
C GLY A 92 -18.62 41.63 4.81
N MET A 93 -17.70 40.68 4.63
CA MET A 93 -16.74 40.69 3.53
C MET A 93 -17.49 40.21 2.28
N SER A 94 -18.34 41.07 1.72
CA SER A 94 -18.67 40.94 0.32
C SER A 94 -17.37 41.16 -0.46
N LEU A 95 -16.95 40.15 -1.22
CA LEU A 95 -16.08 40.41 -2.37
C LEU A 95 -16.77 41.40 -3.31
#